data_AF-A0A949BAJ9-F1
#
_entry.id   AF-A0A949BAJ9-F1
#
_cell.length_a   1.000
_cell.length_b   1.000
_cell.length_c   1.000
_cell.angle_alpha   90.00
_cell.angle_beta   90.00
_cell.angle_gamma   90.00
#
_symmetry.space_group_name_H-M   'P 1'
#
loop_
_entity.id
_entity.type
_entity.pdbx_description
1 polymer ?
#
loop_
_entity_poly.entity_id
_entity_poly.type
_entity_poly.pdbx_seq_one_letter_code
_entity_poly.pdbx_strand_id
1 'polypeptide(L)'
;SVLLLSIIFLAVSALYVSSQKFYYKAANESIIAEELSYAIEHISKTVMRGMGTGASVDVSAGGVLSIDINNNASLDSSNYADIDVYEYELVSGSLRYVDAGTSTVLEDLCQKITVTNATFSTDSGNSNVLTISLEGSYGNETLELHFSAHPRLTTFN
;
A
#
# COMPACT_ATOMS: atom_id res chain seq x y z
N SER A 1 -10.59 -55.83 -6.13
CA SER A 1 -9.73 -55.07 -7.05
C SER A 1 -10.35 -53.74 -7.48
N VAL A 2 -11.64 -53.69 -7.89
CA VAL A 2 -12.31 -52.44 -8.33
C VAL A 2 -12.45 -51.38 -7.22
N LEU A 3 -12.85 -51.77 -6.01
CA LEU A 3 -13.03 -50.85 -4.88
C LEU A 3 -11.74 -50.09 -4.51
N LEU A 4 -10.60 -50.80 -4.48
CA LEU A 4 -9.29 -50.22 -4.18
C LEU A 4 -8.88 -49.21 -5.26
N LEU A 5 -9.13 -49.52 -6.53
CA LEU A 5 -8.85 -48.63 -7.66
C LEU A 5 -9.70 -47.36 -7.59
N SER A 6 -10.99 -47.48 -7.21
CA SER A 6 -11.88 -46.33 -7.01
C SER A 6 -11.43 -45.43 -5.86
N ILE A 7 -10.94 -46.00 -4.75
CA ILE A 7 -10.41 -45.24 -3.61
C ILE A 7 -9.13 -44.50 -4.00
N ILE A 8 -8.22 -45.17 -4.71
CA ILE A 8 -6.98 -44.55 -5.20
C ILE A 8 -7.31 -43.41 -6.17
N PHE A 9 -8.24 -43.61 -7.10
CA PHE A 9 -8.67 -42.58 -8.04
C PHE A 9 -9.25 -41.36 -7.30
N LEU A 10 -10.13 -41.58 -6.33
CA LEU A 10 -10.71 -40.51 -5.52
C LEU A 10 -9.64 -39.74 -4.73
N ALA A 11 -8.67 -40.44 -4.13
CA ALA A 11 -7.58 -39.83 -3.39
C ALA A 11 -6.67 -38.96 -4.28
N VAL A 12 -6.32 -39.45 -5.48
CA VAL A 12 -5.50 -38.70 -6.45
C VAL A 12 -6.26 -37.48 -6.98
N SER A 13 -7.55 -37.62 -7.28
CA SER A 13 -8.38 -36.49 -7.71
C SER A 13 -8.54 -35.43 -6.61
N ALA A 14 -8.76 -35.85 -5.36
CA ALA A 14 -8.84 -34.92 -4.23
C ALA A 14 -7.53 -34.17 -4.01
N LEU A 15 -6.39 -34.87 -4.09
CA LEU A 15 -5.07 -34.25 -3.98
C LEU A 15 -4.84 -33.25 -5.13
N TYR A 16 -5.16 -33.61 -6.36
CA TYR A 16 -5.02 -32.72 -7.52
C TYR A 16 -5.82 -31.42 -7.37
N VAL A 17 -7.10 -31.52 -6.99
CA VAL A 17 -7.96 -30.35 -6.76
C VAL A 17 -7.44 -29.50 -5.60
N SER A 18 -6.98 -30.14 -4.51
CA SER A 18 -6.41 -29.43 -3.36
C SER A 18 -5.13 -28.68 -3.76
N SER A 19 -4.25 -29.31 -4.53
CA SER A 19 -3.02 -28.67 -5.02
C SER A 19 -3.33 -27.47 -5.91
N GLN A 20 -4.29 -27.60 -6.84
CA GLN A 20 -4.70 -26.46 -7.65
C GLN A 20 -5.24 -25.30 -6.80
N LYS A 21 -6.12 -25.59 -5.85
CA LYS A 21 -6.65 -24.56 -4.93
C LYS A 21 -5.53 -23.87 -4.16
N PHE A 22 -4.54 -24.64 -3.69
CA PHE A 22 -3.37 -24.09 -3.02
C PHE A 22 -2.55 -23.18 -3.95
N TYR A 23 -2.26 -23.60 -5.18
CA TYR A 23 -1.54 -22.78 -6.15
C TYR A 23 -2.29 -21.50 -6.51
N TYR A 24 -3.61 -21.57 -6.74
CA TYR A 24 -4.42 -20.39 -7.02
C TYR A 24 -4.44 -19.41 -5.85
N LYS A 25 -4.56 -19.92 -4.63
CA LYS A 25 -4.47 -19.11 -3.43
C LYS A 25 -3.13 -18.38 -3.33
N ALA A 26 -2.01 -19.12 -3.41
CA ALA A 26 -0.67 -18.55 -3.31
C ALA A 26 -0.39 -17.53 -4.43
N ALA A 27 -0.86 -17.80 -5.65
CA ALA A 27 -0.73 -16.86 -6.77
C ALA A 27 -1.54 -15.57 -6.54
N ASN A 28 -2.78 -15.67 -6.06
CA ASN A 28 -3.61 -14.51 -5.76
C ASN A 28 -3.02 -13.68 -4.61
N GLU A 29 -2.57 -14.32 -3.52
CA GLU A 29 -1.88 -13.65 -2.42
C GLU A 29 -0.60 -12.95 -2.89
N SER A 30 0.14 -13.54 -3.85
CA SER A 30 1.32 -12.90 -4.44
C SER A 30 0.97 -11.64 -5.24
N ILE A 31 -0.14 -11.64 -5.99
CA ILE A 31 -0.61 -10.46 -6.73
C ILE A 31 -0.99 -9.35 -5.74
N ILE A 32 -1.71 -9.70 -4.67
CA ILE A 32 -2.08 -8.73 -3.62
C ILE A 32 -0.82 -8.17 -2.97
N ALA A 33 0.14 -9.02 -2.59
CA ALA A 33 1.38 -8.60 -1.96
C ALA A 33 2.19 -7.64 -2.83
N GLU A 34 2.28 -7.90 -4.14
CA GLU A 34 3.02 -7.05 -5.08
C GLU A 34 2.38 -5.65 -5.20
N GLU A 35 1.07 -5.58 -5.41
CA GLU A 35 0.36 -4.30 -5.58
C GLU A 35 0.34 -3.48 -4.27
N LEU A 36 0.11 -4.12 -3.13
CA LEU A 36 0.16 -3.44 -1.82
C LEU A 36 1.58 -2.98 -1.48
N SER A 37 2.60 -3.78 -1.81
CA SER A 37 4.00 -3.39 -1.57
C SER A 37 4.40 -2.18 -2.43
N TYR A 38 3.95 -2.14 -3.69
CA TYR A 38 4.14 -0.97 -4.55
C TYR A 38 3.51 0.29 -3.94
N ALA A 39 2.26 0.21 -3.48
CA ALA A 39 1.58 1.34 -2.85
C ALA A 39 2.30 1.82 -1.57
N ILE A 40 2.73 0.89 -0.71
CA ILE A 40 3.51 1.20 0.50
C ILE A 40 4.84 1.86 0.14
N GLU A 41 5.56 1.35 -0.86
CA GLU A 41 6.82 1.93 -1.32
C GLU A 41 6.60 3.34 -1.87
N HIS A 42 5.54 3.56 -2.63
CA HIS A 42 5.18 4.86 -3.17
C HIS A 42 4.90 5.87 -2.05
N ILE A 43 4.02 5.52 -1.10
CA ILE A 43 3.67 6.39 0.04
C ILE A 43 4.92 6.67 0.88
N SER A 44 5.67 5.64 1.26
CA SER A 44 6.85 5.79 2.13
C SER A 44 7.92 6.67 1.50
N LYS A 45 8.18 6.57 0.19
CA LYS A 45 9.11 7.47 -0.52
C LYS A 45 8.63 8.92 -0.50
N THR A 46 7.35 9.16 -0.76
CA THR A 46 6.76 10.52 -0.75
C THR A 46 6.79 11.14 0.65
N VAL A 47 6.50 10.34 1.66
CA VAL A 47 6.55 10.74 3.07
C VAL A 47 7.98 11.06 3.46
N MET A 48 8.94 10.15 3.21
CA MET A 48 10.35 10.39 3.48
C MET A 48 10.88 11.64 2.75
N ARG A 49 10.43 11.90 1.51
CA ARG A 49 10.71 13.14 0.77
C ARG A 49 10.22 14.35 1.55
N GLY A 50 8.94 14.40 1.90
CA GLY A 50 8.36 15.52 2.63
C GLY A 50 9.09 15.76 3.96
N MET A 51 9.32 14.69 4.73
CA MET A 51 9.97 14.81 6.03
C MET A 51 11.41 15.32 5.94
N GLY A 52 12.16 14.90 4.91
CA GLY A 52 13.51 15.40 4.65
C GLY A 52 13.56 16.89 4.32
N THR A 53 12.45 17.46 3.82
CA THR A 53 12.32 18.89 3.49
C THR A 53 11.58 19.69 4.58
N GLY A 54 11.21 19.07 5.70
CA GLY A 54 10.46 19.72 6.78
C GLY A 54 8.95 19.86 6.52
N ALA A 55 8.39 19.07 5.61
CA ALA A 55 6.95 18.95 5.37
C ALA A 55 6.21 18.46 6.63
N SER A 56 4.97 18.89 6.80
CA SER A 56 4.06 18.28 7.75
C SER A 56 3.37 17.07 7.13
N VAL A 57 3.29 15.99 7.92
CA VAL A 57 2.52 14.79 7.60
C VAL A 57 1.36 14.74 8.58
N ASP A 58 0.13 14.73 8.06
CA ASP A 58 -1.09 14.68 8.86
C ASP A 58 -1.97 13.52 8.41
N VAL A 59 -2.75 12.98 9.34
CA VAL A 59 -3.76 11.98 9.05
C VAL A 59 -5.10 12.51 9.53
N SER A 60 -5.99 12.80 8.58
CA SER A 60 -7.32 13.31 8.91
C SER A 60 -8.17 12.24 9.58
N ALA A 61 -9.21 12.68 10.30
CA ALA A 61 -10.18 11.78 10.92
C ALA A 61 -10.93 10.86 9.92
N GLY A 62 -10.87 11.16 8.62
CA GLY A 62 -11.41 10.34 7.53
C GLY A 62 -10.46 9.26 7.02
N GLY A 63 -9.27 9.11 7.61
CA GLY A 63 -8.26 8.15 7.15
C GLY A 63 -7.53 8.59 5.88
N VAL A 64 -7.55 9.89 5.56
CA VAL A 64 -6.74 10.46 4.47
C VAL A 64 -5.39 10.86 5.04
N LEU A 65 -4.31 10.40 4.41
CA LEU A 65 -2.95 10.83 4.71
C LEU A 65 -2.60 12.02 3.83
N SER A 66 -2.36 13.18 4.44
CA SER A 66 -1.98 14.42 3.76
C SER A 66 -0.52 14.75 4.04
N ILE A 67 0.23 15.13 3.00
CA ILE A 67 1.65 15.51 3.08
C ILE A 67 1.80 16.89 2.47
N ASP A 68 2.07 17.89 3.31
CA ASP A 68 2.22 19.28 2.90
C ASP A 68 3.69 19.64 2.71
N ILE A 69 4.15 19.65 1.46
CA ILE A 69 5.52 19.97 1.08
C ILE A 69 5.59 21.46 0.70
N ASN A 70 5.92 22.33 1.67
CA ASN A 70 6.10 23.76 1.42
C ASN A 70 7.37 24.04 0.57
N ASN A 71 7.19 24.71 -0.57
CA ASN A 71 8.19 24.87 -1.61
C ASN A 71 9.01 26.17 -1.44
N ASN A 72 10.33 26.05 -1.29
CA ASN A 72 11.30 27.10 -1.66
C ASN A 72 12.54 26.51 -2.37
N ALA A 73 12.36 25.37 -3.08
CA ALA A 73 13.17 24.71 -4.15
C ALA A 73 14.71 24.51 -3.97
N SER A 74 15.43 23.59 -4.63
CA SER A 74 15.15 22.66 -5.76
C SER A 74 16.25 21.56 -5.83
N LEU A 75 16.03 20.31 -6.27
CA LEU A 75 17.11 19.50 -6.87
C LEU A 75 16.67 18.56 -8.01
N ASP A 76 16.21 19.21 -9.08
CA ASP A 76 16.75 18.92 -10.40
C ASP A 76 16.42 17.55 -11.08
N SER A 77 16.58 17.48 -12.40
CA SER A 77 16.93 18.65 -13.24
C SER A 77 15.74 19.55 -13.57
N SER A 78 14.49 19.14 -13.39
CA SER A 78 13.38 19.98 -13.85
C SER A 78 12.08 20.00 -13.07
N ASN A 79 11.86 19.16 -12.05
CA ASN A 79 10.51 19.08 -11.48
C ASN A 79 10.45 19.09 -9.95
N TYR A 80 10.84 20.24 -9.42
CA TYR A 80 10.91 20.51 -7.99
C TYR A 80 9.99 21.67 -7.58
N ALA A 81 8.93 21.95 -8.35
CA ALA A 81 8.05 23.10 -8.14
C ALA A 81 6.61 22.63 -8.46
N ASP A 82 5.64 22.62 -7.55
CA ASP A 82 5.25 23.69 -6.63
C ASP A 82 4.66 23.16 -5.30
N ILE A 83 4.10 24.04 -4.45
CA ILE A 83 3.55 23.68 -3.12
C ILE A 83 2.37 22.72 -3.29
N ASP A 84 2.64 21.43 -3.12
CA ASP A 84 1.67 20.37 -3.36
C ASP A 84 1.36 19.68 -2.03
N VAL A 85 0.15 19.90 -1.53
CA VAL A 85 -0.42 18.99 -0.53
C VAL A 85 -0.83 17.74 -1.29
N TYR A 86 -0.13 16.64 -1.03
CA TYR A 86 -0.51 15.36 -1.63
C TYR A 86 -1.32 14.54 -0.64
N GLU A 87 -2.34 13.87 -1.15
CA GLU A 87 -3.24 13.05 -0.36
C GLU A 87 -3.26 11.61 -0.85
N TYR A 88 -3.33 10.71 0.12
CA TYR A 88 -3.63 9.31 -0.10
C TYR A 88 -4.98 8.99 0.53
N GLU A 89 -5.92 8.59 -0.32
CA GLU A 89 -7.28 8.28 0.10
C GLU A 89 -7.74 6.96 -0.50
N LEU A 90 -8.57 6.23 0.26
CA LEU A 90 -9.25 5.05 -0.22
C LEU A 90 -10.66 5.43 -0.67
N VAL A 91 -10.92 5.34 -1.98
CA VAL A 91 -12.22 5.66 -2.55
C VAL A 91 -12.76 4.45 -3.31
N SER A 92 -13.82 3.84 -2.76
CA SER A 92 -14.56 2.75 -3.42
C SER A 92 -13.68 1.58 -3.90
N GLY A 93 -12.66 1.20 -3.11
CA GLY A 93 -11.76 0.10 -3.47
C GLY A 93 -10.48 0.52 -4.17
N SER A 94 -10.35 1.79 -4.54
CA SER A 94 -9.16 2.36 -5.18
C SER A 94 -8.38 3.20 -4.17
N LEU A 95 -7.13 2.82 -3.92
CA LEU A 95 -6.19 3.66 -3.18
C LEU A 95 -5.58 4.68 -4.15
N ARG A 96 -5.90 5.95 -3.95
CA ARG A 96 -5.55 7.04 -4.85
C ARG A 96 -4.44 7.89 -4.29
N TYR A 97 -3.61 8.38 -5.19
CA TYR A 97 -2.68 9.47 -4.96
C TYR A 97 -3.23 10.73 -5.64
N VAL A 98 -3.47 11.76 -4.84
CA VAL A 98 -4.20 12.97 -5.25
C VAL A 98 -3.33 14.20 -4.98
N ASP A 99 -3.34 15.15 -5.91
CA ASP A 99 -2.94 16.52 -5.63
C ASP A 99 -4.13 17.23 -5.00
N ALA A 100 -4.06 17.50 -3.69
CA ALA A 100 -5.15 18.12 -2.94
C ALA A 100 -5.34 19.59 -3.29
N GLY A 101 -4.30 20.26 -3.82
CA GLY A 101 -4.39 21.64 -4.29
C GLY A 101 -5.31 21.78 -5.51
N THR A 102 -5.32 20.78 -6.39
CA THR A 102 -6.16 20.76 -7.61
C THR A 102 -7.30 19.73 -7.57
N SER A 103 -7.35 18.88 -6.53
CA SER A 103 -8.24 17.72 -6.45
C SER A 103 -8.09 16.74 -7.63
N THR A 104 -6.90 16.71 -8.25
CA THR A 104 -6.63 15.84 -9.40
C THR A 104 -6.10 14.49 -8.93
N VAL A 105 -6.73 13.41 -9.37
CA VAL A 105 -6.17 12.06 -9.18
C VAL A 105 -4.95 11.92 -10.08
N LEU A 106 -3.78 11.81 -9.46
CA LEU A 106 -2.52 11.63 -10.15
C LEU A 106 -2.30 10.17 -10.54
N GLU A 107 -2.68 9.25 -9.64
CA GLU A 107 -2.49 7.81 -9.85
C GLU A 107 -3.45 6.96 -8.98
N ASP A 108 -3.91 5.83 -9.52
CA ASP A 108 -4.48 4.73 -8.76
C ASP A 108 -3.36 3.71 -8.44
N LEU A 109 -2.99 3.59 -7.16
CA LEU A 109 -1.79 2.87 -6.73
C LEU A 109 -1.91 1.34 -6.82
N CYS A 110 -3.13 0.81 -6.85
CA CYS A 110 -3.41 -0.61 -6.96
C CYS A 110 -4.42 -0.83 -8.08
N GLN A 111 -3.96 -1.32 -9.22
CA GLN A 111 -4.79 -1.46 -10.42
C GLN A 111 -5.36 -2.87 -10.58
N LYS A 112 -4.67 -3.88 -10.03
CA LYS A 112 -5.09 -5.28 -10.19
C LYS A 112 -5.97 -5.78 -9.05
N ILE A 113 -5.92 -5.13 -7.90
CA ILE A 113 -6.61 -5.56 -6.67
C ILE A 113 -7.60 -4.50 -6.21
N THR A 114 -8.55 -4.91 -5.37
CA THR A 114 -9.42 -3.98 -4.64
C THR A 114 -8.84 -3.78 -3.25
N VAL A 115 -8.48 -2.54 -2.90
CA VAL A 115 -8.04 -2.17 -1.55
C VAL A 115 -9.28 -2.08 -0.66
N THR A 116 -9.39 -2.95 0.34
CA THR A 116 -10.56 -3.06 1.21
C THR A 116 -10.44 -2.15 2.43
N ASN A 117 -9.22 -1.90 2.89
CA ASN A 117 -8.94 -1.02 4.02
C ASN A 117 -7.59 -0.31 3.83
N ALA A 118 -7.52 0.95 4.26
CA ALA A 118 -6.29 1.72 4.33
C ALA A 118 -6.30 2.52 5.63
N THR A 119 -5.32 2.28 6.49
CA THR A 119 -5.18 2.97 7.77
C THR A 119 -3.81 3.62 7.83
N PHE A 120 -3.78 4.88 8.24
CA PHE A 120 -2.56 5.65 8.44
C PHE A 120 -2.54 6.15 9.89
N SER A 121 -1.35 6.21 10.47
CA SER A 121 -1.19 6.84 11.79
C SER A 121 0.19 7.43 11.93
N THR A 122 0.26 8.64 12.48
CA THR A 122 1.50 9.28 12.91
C THR A 122 1.59 9.24 14.43
N ASP A 123 2.77 8.96 14.98
CA ASP A 123 2.94 8.99 16.43
C ASP A 123 3.04 10.44 16.94
N SER A 124 2.05 10.85 17.73
CA SER A 124 1.90 12.21 18.28
C SER A 124 3.00 12.66 19.27
N GLY A 125 3.97 11.79 19.59
CA GLY A 125 4.86 11.99 20.74
C GLY A 125 6.23 12.65 20.51
N ASN A 126 6.86 12.52 19.34
CA ASN A 126 8.19 13.09 18.95
C ASN A 126 8.88 12.33 17.80
N SER A 127 8.30 11.22 17.38
CA SER A 127 8.82 10.41 16.29
C SER A 127 7.85 10.62 15.14
N ASN A 128 8.26 11.31 14.08
CA ASN A 128 7.44 11.45 12.87
C ASN A 128 7.32 10.08 12.14
N VAL A 129 7.03 9.00 12.86
CA VAL A 129 6.90 7.66 12.32
C VAL A 129 5.52 7.57 11.71
N LEU A 130 5.47 7.23 10.43
CA LEU A 130 4.24 6.92 9.75
C LEU A 130 4.06 5.41 9.74
N THR A 131 2.99 4.93 10.37
CA THR A 131 2.54 3.55 10.21
C THR A 131 1.42 3.51 9.19
N ILE A 132 1.49 2.51 8.31
CA ILE A 132 0.58 2.26 7.20
C ILE A 132 0.08 0.82 7.35
N SER A 133 -1.22 0.63 7.30
CA SER A 133 -1.84 -0.69 7.12
C SER A 133 -2.69 -0.67 5.87
N LEU A 134 -2.40 -1.54 4.92
CA LEU A 134 -3.23 -1.72 3.72
C LEU A 134 -3.73 -3.15 3.65
N GLU A 135 -5.03 -3.30 3.44
CA GLU A 135 -5.68 -4.57 3.15
C GLU A 135 -6.17 -4.57 1.71
N GLY A 136 -5.89 -5.65 0.98
CA GLY A 136 -6.26 -5.81 -0.41
C GLY A 136 -6.88 -7.17 -0.68
N SER A 137 -7.67 -7.24 -1.74
CA SER A 137 -8.36 -8.46 -2.17
C SER A 137 -8.19 -8.72 -3.67
N TYR A 138 -8.03 -9.98 -4.03
CA TYR A 138 -8.00 -10.46 -5.41
C TYR A 138 -8.59 -11.87 -5.51
N GLY A 139 -9.63 -12.03 -6.32
CA GLY A 139 -10.42 -13.26 -6.33
C GLY A 139 -11.13 -13.49 -4.98
N ASN A 140 -10.82 -14.61 -4.32
CA ASN A 140 -11.38 -14.98 -3.01
C ASN A 140 -10.38 -14.81 -1.86
N GLU A 141 -9.20 -14.26 -2.14
CA GLU A 141 -8.15 -14.10 -1.14
C GLU A 141 -8.01 -12.64 -0.73
N THR A 142 -7.59 -12.44 0.52
CA THR A 142 -7.36 -11.14 1.14
C THR A 142 -6.01 -11.18 1.85
N LEU A 143 -5.25 -10.09 1.77
CA LEU A 143 -3.99 -9.95 2.49
C LEU A 143 -3.88 -8.54 3.07
N GLU A 144 -3.39 -8.45 4.30
CA GLU A 144 -3.06 -7.18 4.96
C GLU A 144 -1.54 -7.07 5.11
N LEU A 145 -1.01 -5.90 4.76
CA LEU A 145 0.39 -5.55 4.95
C LEU A 145 0.50 -4.35 5.89
N HIS A 146 1.38 -4.47 6.88
CA HIS A 146 1.71 -3.40 7.80
C HIS A 146 3.14 -2.90 7.54
N PHE A 147 3.32 -1.59 7.52
CA PHE A 147 4.61 -0.95 7.32
C PHE A 147 4.77 0.27 8.23
N SER A 148 6.00 0.52 8.67
CA SER A 148 6.34 1.74 9.40
C SER A 148 7.52 2.44 8.73
N ALA A 149 7.29 3.68 8.29
CA ALA A 149 8.33 4.58 7.79
C ALA A 149 8.90 5.38 8.96
N HIS A 150 10.22 5.30 9.16
CA HIS A 150 10.92 6.11 10.14
C HIS A 150 11.74 7.18 9.39
N PRO A 151 11.57 8.47 9.68
CA PRO A 151 12.44 9.49 9.13
C PRO A 151 13.86 9.25 9.60
N ARG A 152 14.82 9.53 8.72
CA ARG A 152 16.22 9.58 9.11
C ARG A 152 16.39 10.69 10.14
N LEU A 153 16.82 10.36 11.36
CA LEU A 153 17.19 11.35 12.37
C LEU A 153 18.22 12.31 11.75
N THR A 154 17.92 13.61 11.75
CA THR A 154 18.80 14.66 11.19
C THR A 154 20.06 14.90 12.02
N THR A 155 20.23 14.19 13.15
CA THR A 155 21.41 14.29 14.02
C THR A 155 22.00 12.91 14.29
N PHE A 156 23.01 12.54 13.51
CA PHE A 156 24.17 11.87 14.09
C PHE A 156 25.08 13.00 14.58
N ASN A 157 24.91 13.39 15.85
CA ASN A 157 25.98 14.13 16.56
C ASN A 157 27.07 13.14 16.93
#